data_AF-X1PP07-F1
#
_entry.id   AF-X1PP07-F1
#
_cell.length_a   1.000
_cell.length_b   1.000
_cell.length_c   1.000
_cell.angle_alpha   90.00
_cell.angle_beta   90.00
_cell.angle_gamma   90.00
#
_symmetry.space_group_name_H-M   'P 1'
#
loop_
_entity.id
_entity.type
_entity.pdbx_description
1 polymer ?
#
loop_
_entity_poly.entity_id
_entity_poly.type
_entity_poly.pdbx_seq_one_letter_code
_entity_poly.pdbx_strand_id
1 'polypeptide(L)' 'MEVIGEVTSKASQETGLKKGTPVISGMIDVAATPIGLGVIEPGQAFSVIGTTSFHAVISNNLILDPFG' A
#
# COMPACT_ATOMS: atom_id res chain seq x y z
N MET A 1 -1.12 -6.92 7.31
CA MET A 1 -2.43 -6.78 6.63
C MET A 1 -3.38 -7.76 7.28
N GLU A 2 -4.65 -7.39 7.44
CA GLU A 2 -5.64 -8.21 8.14
C GLU A 2 -6.91 -8.39 7.30
N VAL A 3 -7.59 -9.51 7.52
CA VAL A 3 -8.94 -9.73 6.99
C VAL A 3 -9.90 -8.87 7.80
N ILE A 4 -10.54 -7.91 7.15
CA ILE A 4 -11.48 -6.97 7.77
C ILE A 4 -12.95 -7.34 7.53
N GLY A 5 -13.19 -8.39 6.75
CA GLY A 5 -14.53 -8.87 6.45
C GLY A 5 -14.54 -9.76 5.22
N GLU A 6 -15.71 -9.86 4.60
CA GLU A 6 -15.93 -10.68 3.42
C GLU A 6 -16.85 -9.99 2.41
N VAL A 7 -16.74 -10.39 1.13
CA VAL A 7 -17.61 -9.90 0.05
C VAL A 7 -19.06 -10.29 0.36
N THR A 8 -19.91 -9.27 0.50
CA THR A 8 -21.35 -9.44 0.77
C THR A 8 -22.10 -9.99 -0.45
N SER A 9 -23.34 -10.47 -0.26
CA SER A 9 -24.20 -10.90 -1.39
C SER A 9 -24.39 -9.78 -2.42
N LYS A 10 -24.59 -8.53 -1.95
CA LYS A 10 -24.79 -7.36 -2.82
C LYS A 10 -23.53 -7.06 -3.63
N ALA A 11 -22.38 -6.96 -2.95
CA ALA A 11 -21.10 -6.71 -3.60
C ALA A 11 -20.72 -7.82 -4.61
N SER A 12 -21.08 -9.07 -4.32
CA SER A 12 -20.88 -10.19 -5.23
C SER A 12 -21.65 -10.01 -6.55
N GLN A 13 -22.90 -9.55 -6.49
CA GLN A 13 -23.71 -9.27 -7.69
C GLN A 13 -23.18 -8.09 -8.50
N GLU A 14 -22.63 -7.07 -7.84
CA GLU A 14 -22.11 -5.86 -8.50
C GLU A 14 -20.73 -6.06 -9.13
N THR A 15 -19.87 -6.87 -8.51
CA THR A 15 -18.45 -7.01 -8.90
C THR A 15 -18.13 -8.32 -9.60
N GLY A 16 -18.99 -9.34 -9.49
CA GLY A 16 -18.71 -10.70 -9.94
C GLY A 16 -17.79 -11.51 -9.02
N LEU A 17 -17.27 -10.92 -7.94
CA LEU A 17 -16.51 -11.65 -6.93
C LEU A 17 -17.40 -12.62 -6.16
N LYS A 18 -16.85 -13.77 -5.76
CA LYS A 18 -17.61 -14.77 -4.99
C LYS A 18 -17.99 -14.22 -3.61
N LYS A 19 -19.27 -14.35 -3.21
CA LYS A 19 -19.71 -14.07 -1.83
C LYS A 19 -18.86 -14.86 -0.82
N GLY A 20 -18.50 -14.21 0.29
CA GLY A 20 -17.65 -14.81 1.33
C GLY A 20 -16.15 -14.73 1.02
N THR A 21 -15.75 -14.14 -0.12
CA THR A 21 -14.33 -13.90 -0.41
C THR A 21 -13.75 -12.93 0.64
N PRO A 22 -12.63 -13.25 1.30
CA PRO A 22 -12.03 -12.36 2.30
C PRO A 22 -11.67 -10.99 1.73
N VAL A 23 -11.92 -9.93 2.50
CA VAL A 23 -11.53 -8.55 2.18
C VAL A 23 -10.37 -8.16 3.09
N ILE A 24 -9.27 -7.72 2.49
CA ILE A 24 -8.06 -7.29 3.22
C ILE A 24 -8.04 -5.77 3.31
N SER A 25 -7.59 -5.21 4.44
CA SER A 25 -7.52 -3.75 4.67
C SER A 25 -6.67 -2.97 3.65
N GLY A 26 -5.82 -3.64 2.87
CA GLY A 26 -4.96 -3.03 1.87
C GLY A 26 -3.92 -2.07 2.46
N MET A 27 -3.31 -1.29 1.56
CA MET A 27 -2.35 -0.23 1.84
C MET A 27 -2.55 0.90 0.82
N ILE A 28 -2.10 2.11 1.16
CA ILE A 28 -1.96 3.19 0.17
C ILE A 28 -0.82 2.85 -0.81
N ASP A 29 -0.92 3.32 -2.04
CA ASP A 29 0.00 3.02 -3.13
C ASP A 29 1.48 3.31 -2.80
N VAL A 30 1.79 4.45 -2.19
CA VAL A 30 3.16 4.83 -1.80
C VAL A 30 3.76 3.88 -0.76
N ALA A 31 2.93 3.29 0.11
CA ALA A 31 3.36 2.30 1.10
C ALA A 31 3.44 0.89 0.50
N ALA A 32 2.58 0.57 -0.46
CA ALA A 32 2.61 -0.72 -1.17
C ALA A 32 3.77 -0.83 -2.18
N THR A 33 4.16 0.29 -2.80
CA THR A 33 5.24 0.37 -3.79
C THR A 33 6.55 -0.26 -3.33
N PRO A 34 7.15 0.13 -2.19
CA PRO A 34 8.42 -0.46 -1.74
C PRO A 34 8.32 -1.98 -1.52
N ILE A 35 7.17 -2.47 -1.06
CA ILE A 35 6.93 -3.90 -0.87
C ILE A 35 6.96 -4.63 -2.21
N GLY A 36 6.25 -4.12 -3.23
CA GLY A 36 6.24 -4.69 -4.58
C GLY A 36 7.59 -4.66 -5.27
N LEU A 37 8.45 -3.70 -4.92
CA LEU A 37 9.82 -3.57 -5.44
C LEU A 37 10.85 -4.41 -4.67
N GLY A 38 10.50 -4.99 -3.52
CA GLY A 38 11.46 -5.60 -2.60
C GLY A 38 12.38 -4.61 -1.89
N VAL A 39 12.02 -3.32 -1.89
CA VAL A 39 12.73 -2.22 -1.22
C VAL A 39 12.15 -2.06 0.18
N ILE A 40 12.40 -3.03 1.06
CA ILE A 40 11.76 -3.14 2.39
C ILE A 40 12.73 -2.99 3.56
N GLU A 41 14.03 -2.85 3.29
CA GLU A 41 15.05 -2.72 4.32
C GLU A 41 15.41 -1.24 4.57
N PRO A 42 15.68 -0.85 5.83
CA PRO A 42 16.12 0.49 6.17
C PRO A 42 17.36 0.93 5.38
N GLY A 43 17.37 2.18 4.93
CA GLY A 43 18.45 2.75 4.12
C GLY A 43 18.30 2.49 2.62
N GLN A 44 17.38 1.63 2.20
CA GLN A 44 17.01 1.53 0.80
C GLN A 44 16.10 2.69 0.38
N ALA A 45 16.14 3.03 -0.90
CA ALA A 45 15.35 4.11 -1.47
C ALA A 45 14.73 3.69 -2.80
N PHE A 46 13.63 4.33 -3.17
CA PHE A 46 13.03 4.18 -4.49
C PHE A 46 12.57 5.53 -5.04
N SER A 47 12.39 5.57 -6.36
CA SER A 47 11.85 6.72 -7.08
C SER A 47 10.79 6.25 -8.06
N VAL A 48 9.63 6.90 -8.04
CA VAL A 48 8.61 6.79 -9.08
C VAL A 48 8.77 8.00 -9.97
N ILE A 49 9.06 7.78 -11.25
CA ILE A 49 9.30 8.83 -12.24
C ILE A 49 8.23 8.76 -13.31
N GLY A 50 7.30 9.72 -13.29
CA GLY A 50 6.23 9.88 -14.27
C GLY A 50 5.88 11.35 -14.45
N THR A 51 4.61 11.67 -14.69
CA THR A 51 4.12 13.06 -14.75
C THR A 51 4.47 13.85 -13.48
N THR A 52 4.39 13.17 -12.34
CA THR A 52 4.87 13.66 -11.05
C THR A 52 5.94 12.69 -10.56
N SER A 53 7.01 13.22 -9.96
CA SER A 53 8.03 12.42 -9.32
C SER A 53 7.74 12.25 -7.82
N PHE A 54 7.99 11.04 -7.31
CA PHE A 54 7.94 10.73 -5.89
C PHE A 54 9.22 9.98 -5.50
N HIS A 55 9.80 10.36 -4.37
CA HIS A 55 11.03 9.78 -3.85
C HIS A 55 10.82 9.42 -2.39
N ALA A 56 11.26 8.23 -1.99
CA ALA A 56 11.15 7.78 -0.62
C ALA A 56 12.37 6.95 -0.21
N VAL A 57 12.65 7.03 1.09
CA VAL A 57 13.69 6.25 1.78
C VAL A 57 13.01 5.47 2.88
N ILE A 58 13.37 4.20 3.03
CA ILE A 58 12.87 3.35 4.10
C ILE A 58 13.66 3.64 5.37
N SER A 59 12.95 3.93 6.46
CA SER A 59 13.54 4.27 7.76
C SER A 59 12.77 3.58 8.89
N ASN A 60 13.49 3.15 9.92
CA ASN A 60 12.91 2.66 11.18
C ASN A 60 12.60 3.79 12.17
N ASN A 61 12.99 5.03 11.83
CA ASN A 61 12.82 6.20 12.67
C ASN A 61 11.94 7.23 11.97
N LEU A 62 11.10 7.90 12.75
CA LEU A 62 10.42 9.10 12.31
C LEU A 62 11.47 10.22 12.13
N ILE A 63 11.61 10.68 10.89
CA ILE A 63 12.48 11.81 10.53
C ILE A 63 11.58 12.92 10.02
N LEU A 64 11.58 14.05 10.72
CA LEU A 64 10.80 15.22 10.36
C LEU A 64 11.71 16.24 9.66
N ASP A 65 11.15 17.01 8.73
CA ASP A 65 11.85 18.16 8.17
C ASP A 65 12.16 19.16 9.30
N PRO A 66 13.44 19.54 9.52
CA PRO A 66 13.79 20.52 10.55
C PRO A 66 13.23 21.93 10.28
N PHE A 67 12.79 22.24 9.05
CA PHE A 67 12.35 23.57 8.65
C PHE A 67 10.86 23.66 8.28
N GLY A 68 10.12 22.55 8.30
CA GLY A 68 8.70 22.49 7.93
C GLY A 68 8.50 22.34 6.44
#